data_AF-A0A258CLR5-F1
#
_entry.id   AF-A0A258CLR5-F1
#
_cell.length_a   1.000
_cell.length_b   1.000
_cell.length_c   1.000
_cell.angle_alpha   90.00
_cell.angle_beta   90.00
_cell.angle_gamma   90.00
#
_symmetry.space_group_name_H-M   'P 1'
#
loop_
_entity.id
_entity.type
_entity.pdbx_description
1 polymer ?
#
loop_
_entity_poly.entity_id
_entity_poly.type
_entity_poly.pdbx_seq_one_letter_code
_entity_poly.pdbx_strand_id
1 'polypeptide(L)'
;MKFYTTQHPYYCGIDLHARSLYVCILDANGDTILHREIKALPQPLLDLLAPYIGNIVVGVECMHCWYWVSDFCAEHGIDFILGHALYMKAIHGGKAKNDRIDSYKIAHLIRGGNFPLAYVYPSEMRSARDLLRRRTRIVRHGADLKAHVKNTTSQYNLPPNDLNLRYPNAREAMRDRFDDQFVQRNIDLDLDIIAFYNHELSSIECFIEKHAKHHNGSDYHILTSFPGIGRILALTILYEVGDIARFNTVQDFASYCRLIKCKAESAGKSYGTQGNKIGNAHLKWAFGEIAVLYLRGNDKAKAHLLKLQKRMSKAKALSALAHKVGRCVYYMLKNQKVFDEKRFLAG
;
A
#
# COMPACT_ATOMS: atom_id res chain seq x y z
N MET A 1 4.16 -0.02 17.57
CA MET A 1 2.70 -0.10 17.27
C MET A 1 2.04 1.06 18.00
N LYS A 2 1.08 1.75 17.37
CA LYS A 2 0.32 2.82 18.03
C LYS A 2 -1.05 2.25 18.42
N PHE A 3 -1.45 2.46 19.66
CA PHE A 3 -2.76 2.06 20.17
C PHE A 3 -3.65 3.28 20.36
N TYR A 4 -4.95 3.06 20.27
CA TYR A 4 -5.95 4.04 20.67
C TYR A 4 -6.10 4.06 22.18
N THR A 5 -5.94 5.23 22.81
CA THR A 5 -5.93 5.37 24.28
C THR A 5 -6.93 6.39 24.81
N THR A 6 -7.66 7.07 23.93
CA THR A 6 -8.66 8.08 24.33
C THR A 6 -9.87 7.38 24.94
N GLN A 7 -10.33 7.90 26.07
CA GLN A 7 -11.50 7.39 26.79
C GLN A 7 -12.79 8.01 26.25
N HIS A 8 -13.84 7.20 26.18
CA HIS A 8 -15.18 7.56 25.74
C HIS A 8 -16.24 6.99 26.69
N PRO A 9 -17.41 7.61 26.82
CA PRO A 9 -18.55 7.01 27.52
C PRO A 9 -19.02 5.70 26.87
N TYR A 10 -18.95 5.61 25.54
CA TYR A 10 -19.36 4.44 24.76
C TYR A 10 -18.33 4.02 23.72
N TYR A 11 -18.22 2.71 23.51
CA TYR A 11 -17.27 2.09 22.57
C TYR A 11 -18.02 1.17 21.62
N CYS A 12 -18.03 1.52 20.33
CA CYS A 12 -18.68 0.73 19.28
C CYS A 12 -17.64 -0.05 18.48
N GLY A 13 -17.74 -1.37 18.52
CA GLY A 13 -17.02 -2.26 17.61
C GLY A 13 -17.94 -2.76 16.51
N ILE A 14 -17.52 -2.60 15.26
CA ILE A 14 -18.25 -3.13 14.11
C ILE A 14 -17.40 -4.16 13.39
N ASP A 15 -17.92 -5.38 13.31
CA ASP A 15 -17.42 -6.36 12.35
C ASP A 15 -18.17 -6.17 11.02
N LEU A 16 -17.40 -5.89 9.99
CA LEU A 16 -17.92 -5.43 8.71
C LEU A 16 -18.12 -6.64 7.78
N HIS A 17 -19.26 -6.70 7.08
CA HIS A 17 -19.48 -7.60 5.94
C HIS A 17 -20.09 -6.82 4.78
N ALA A 18 -20.06 -7.40 3.57
CA ALA A 18 -20.54 -6.71 2.37
C ALA A 18 -22.05 -6.41 2.38
N ARG A 19 -22.84 -7.15 3.17
CA ARG A 19 -24.31 -7.04 3.21
C ARG A 19 -24.88 -6.83 4.62
N SER A 20 -24.12 -7.15 5.65
CA SER A 20 -24.51 -6.97 7.05
C SER A 20 -23.37 -6.40 7.88
N LEU A 21 -23.73 -5.83 9.02
CA LEU A 21 -22.80 -5.35 10.04
C LEU A 21 -23.17 -5.99 11.36
N TYR A 22 -22.18 -6.49 12.08
CA TYR A 22 -22.34 -6.87 13.48
C TYR A 22 -21.86 -5.72 14.34
N VAL A 23 -22.78 -5.10 15.06
CA VAL A 23 -22.53 -3.90 15.86
C VAL A 23 -22.59 -4.28 17.34
N CYS A 24 -21.53 -3.97 18.08
CA CYS A 24 -21.46 -4.13 19.52
C CYS A 24 -21.11 -2.79 20.18
N ILE A 25 -21.91 -2.34 21.14
CA ILE A 25 -21.66 -1.12 21.93
C ILE A 25 -21.47 -1.51 23.39
N LEU A 26 -20.35 -1.10 23.96
CA LEU A 26 -20.03 -1.20 25.37
C LEU A 26 -20.10 0.18 26.03
N ASP A 27 -20.48 0.23 27.28
CA ASP A 27 -20.30 1.42 28.12
C ASP A 27 -18.88 1.50 28.70
N ALA A 28 -18.64 2.54 29.53
CA ALA A 28 -17.37 2.74 30.21
C ALA A 28 -17.03 1.62 31.22
N ASN A 29 -18.03 0.95 31.81
CA ASN A 29 -17.83 -0.16 32.75
C ASN A 29 -17.47 -1.47 32.02
N GLY A 30 -17.81 -1.56 30.73
CA GLY A 30 -17.63 -2.73 29.89
C GLY A 30 -18.91 -3.56 29.74
N ASP A 31 -20.05 -3.05 30.20
CA ASP A 31 -21.34 -3.70 30.04
C ASP A 31 -21.82 -3.56 28.60
N THR A 32 -22.40 -4.64 28.07
CA THR A 32 -22.91 -4.65 26.69
C THR A 32 -24.28 -3.98 26.64
N ILE A 33 -24.32 -2.77 26.10
CA ILE A 33 -25.56 -1.99 25.93
C ILE A 33 -26.30 -2.44 24.67
N LEU A 34 -25.55 -2.75 23.61
CA LEU A 34 -26.11 -3.16 22.33
C LEU A 34 -25.25 -4.22 21.67
N HIS A 35 -25.90 -5.23 21.10
CA HIS A 35 -25.22 -6.24 20.28
C HIS A 35 -26.19 -6.82 19.25
N ARG A 36 -26.07 -6.41 17.98
CA ARG A 36 -27.06 -6.75 16.94
C ARG A 36 -26.44 -6.83 15.56
N GLU A 37 -26.97 -7.73 14.73
CA GLU A 37 -26.74 -7.71 13.29
C GLU A 37 -27.74 -6.77 12.59
N ILE A 38 -27.22 -5.89 11.72
CA ILE A 38 -28.04 -5.03 10.86
C ILE A 38 -27.63 -5.17 9.40
N LYS A 39 -28.48 -4.70 8.49
CA LYS A 39 -28.10 -4.53 7.09
C LYS A 39 -27.00 -3.47 6.97
N ALA A 40 -26.06 -3.67 6.06
CA ALA A 40 -25.00 -2.71 5.76
C ALA A 40 -25.53 -1.53 4.94
N LEU A 41 -26.35 -0.69 5.59
CA LEU A 41 -26.96 0.52 5.04
C LEU A 41 -26.80 1.68 6.03
N PRO A 42 -26.76 2.95 5.55
CA PRO A 42 -26.59 4.11 6.42
C PRO A 42 -27.71 4.27 7.46
N GLN A 43 -28.98 4.15 7.05
CA GLN A 43 -30.12 4.40 7.94
C GLN A 43 -30.16 3.47 9.16
N PRO A 44 -30.07 2.12 9.02
CA PRO A 44 -30.01 1.23 10.17
C PRO A 44 -28.83 1.51 11.11
N LEU A 45 -27.68 1.96 10.58
CA LEU A 45 -26.53 2.31 11.40
C LEU A 45 -26.79 3.62 12.17
N LEU A 46 -27.39 4.62 11.52
CA LEU A 46 -27.78 5.87 12.17
C LEU A 46 -28.79 5.64 13.29
N ASP A 47 -29.83 4.84 13.03
CA ASP A 47 -30.87 4.53 14.02
C ASP A 47 -30.27 3.92 15.30
N LEU A 48 -29.23 3.09 15.15
CA LEU A 48 -28.50 2.50 16.29
C LEU A 48 -27.59 3.50 17.00
N LEU A 49 -26.89 4.36 16.27
CA LEU A 49 -25.86 5.24 16.82
C LEU A 49 -26.40 6.58 17.31
N ALA A 50 -27.56 7.03 16.83
CA ALA A 50 -28.16 8.33 17.14
C ALA A 50 -28.21 8.66 18.65
N PRO A 51 -28.53 7.73 19.57
CA PRO A 51 -28.55 8.02 21.01
C PRO A 51 -27.17 8.33 21.61
N TYR A 52 -26.08 7.98 20.92
CA TYR A 52 -24.72 8.00 21.44
C TYR A 52 -23.80 9.00 20.72
N ILE A 53 -24.30 9.70 19.70
CA ILE A 53 -23.52 10.69 18.93
C ILE A 53 -22.94 11.74 19.88
N GLY A 54 -21.66 12.07 19.68
CA GLY A 54 -20.87 12.95 20.55
C GLY A 54 -20.25 12.28 21.78
N ASN A 55 -20.65 11.04 22.12
CA ASN A 55 -20.16 10.30 23.28
C ASN A 55 -19.64 8.89 22.93
N ILE A 56 -19.48 8.61 21.63
CA ILE A 56 -19.11 7.28 21.14
C ILE A 56 -17.95 7.34 20.16
N VAL A 57 -17.08 6.33 20.25
CA VAL A 57 -16.08 6.02 19.24
C VAL A 57 -16.44 4.73 18.52
N VAL A 58 -16.39 4.77 17.19
CA VAL A 58 -16.61 3.61 16.31
C VAL A 58 -15.27 3.09 15.81
N GLY A 59 -14.97 1.84 16.12
CA GLY A 59 -13.81 1.11 15.60
C GLY A 59 -14.20 -0.03 14.69
N VAL A 60 -13.47 -0.19 13.59
CA VAL A 60 -13.65 -1.28 12.62
C VAL A 60 -12.29 -1.87 12.19
N GLU A 61 -12.24 -3.14 11.80
CA GLU A 61 -11.03 -3.71 11.19
C GLU A 61 -10.85 -3.20 9.75
N CYS A 62 -9.58 -2.96 9.35
CA CYS A 62 -9.26 -2.58 7.97
C CYS A 62 -9.58 -3.71 6.97
N MET A 63 -10.72 -3.60 6.31
CA MET A 63 -11.14 -4.45 5.19
C MET A 63 -11.85 -3.65 4.07
N HIS A 64 -12.22 -4.30 2.97
CA HIS A 64 -12.61 -3.59 1.74
C HIS A 64 -13.79 -2.59 1.85
N CYS A 65 -14.68 -2.71 2.84
CA CYS A 65 -15.87 -1.85 2.96
C CYS A 65 -15.82 -0.83 4.10
N TRP A 66 -14.67 -0.54 4.71
CA TRP A 66 -14.59 0.46 5.79
C TRP A 66 -14.83 1.90 5.32
N TYR A 67 -14.64 2.20 4.03
CA TYR A 67 -14.70 3.57 3.49
C TYR A 67 -16.03 4.27 3.82
N TRP A 68 -17.15 3.64 3.47
CA TRP A 68 -18.46 4.26 3.67
C TRP A 68 -18.79 4.44 5.15
N VAL A 69 -18.31 3.55 6.04
CA VAL A 69 -18.50 3.71 7.49
C VAL A 69 -17.67 4.88 8.02
N SER A 70 -16.43 5.02 7.56
CA SER A 70 -15.61 6.19 7.91
C SER A 70 -16.23 7.50 7.45
N ASP A 71 -16.80 7.52 6.25
CA ASP A 71 -17.42 8.71 5.68
C ASP A 71 -18.74 9.03 6.39
N PHE A 72 -19.56 8.00 6.63
CA PHE A 72 -20.77 8.09 7.46
C PHE A 72 -20.49 8.67 8.84
N CYS A 73 -19.45 8.19 9.52
CA CYS A 73 -19.07 8.71 10.83
C CYS A 73 -18.65 10.18 10.75
N ALA A 74 -17.87 10.56 9.74
CA ALA A 74 -17.46 11.95 9.54
C ALA A 74 -18.66 12.88 9.29
N GLU A 75 -19.63 12.46 8.46
CA GLU A 75 -20.85 13.21 8.14
C GLU A 75 -21.73 13.45 9.38
N HIS A 76 -21.72 12.53 10.35
CA HIS A 76 -22.54 12.60 11.56
C HIS A 76 -21.78 13.05 12.81
N GLY A 77 -20.52 13.47 12.68
CA GLY A 77 -19.70 13.93 13.81
C GLY A 77 -19.37 12.82 14.83
N ILE A 78 -19.21 11.58 14.35
CA ILE A 78 -18.88 10.41 15.15
C ILE A 78 -17.38 10.13 15.07
N ASP A 79 -16.72 9.94 16.21
CA ASP A 79 -15.31 9.57 16.25
C ASP A 79 -15.10 8.19 15.63
N PHE A 80 -14.18 8.11 14.66
CA PHE A 80 -13.91 6.88 13.91
C PHE A 80 -12.43 6.49 13.99
N ILE A 81 -12.19 5.22 14.26
CA ILE A 81 -10.85 4.62 14.27
C ILE A 81 -10.80 3.35 13.44
N LEU A 82 -9.68 3.16 12.74
CA LEU A 82 -9.46 2.00 11.89
C LEU A 82 -8.43 1.08 12.53
N GLY A 83 -8.73 -0.21 12.58
CA GLY A 83 -7.89 -1.23 13.16
C GLY A 83 -6.92 -1.85 12.16
N HIS A 84 -5.66 -1.99 12.55
CA HIS A 84 -4.63 -2.60 11.71
C HIS A 84 -4.79 -4.12 11.66
N ALA A 85 -5.28 -4.66 10.54
CA ALA A 85 -5.67 -6.07 10.39
C ALA A 85 -4.63 -7.10 10.88
N LEU A 86 -3.34 -6.94 10.56
CA LEU A 86 -2.32 -7.89 11.03
C LEU A 86 -2.10 -7.85 12.56
N TYR A 87 -2.29 -6.68 13.17
CA TYR A 87 -2.10 -6.51 14.60
C TYR A 87 -3.34 -6.96 15.37
N MET A 88 -4.53 -6.69 14.82
CA MET A 88 -5.77 -7.23 15.36
C MET A 88 -5.70 -8.76 15.41
N LYS A 89 -5.31 -9.43 14.31
CA LYS A 89 -5.13 -10.90 14.31
C LYS A 89 -4.15 -11.42 15.35
N ALA A 90 -3.07 -10.68 15.64
CA ALA A 90 -2.10 -11.09 16.65
C ALA A 90 -2.64 -11.00 18.09
N ILE A 91 -3.59 -10.09 18.33
CA ILE A 91 -4.27 -9.92 19.62
C ILE A 91 -5.47 -10.89 19.73
N HIS A 92 -6.05 -11.30 18.60
CA HIS A 92 -7.22 -12.18 18.52
C HIS A 92 -6.83 -13.68 18.50
N GLY A 93 -6.62 -14.28 19.68
CA GLY A 93 -6.21 -15.70 19.85
C GLY A 93 -7.30 -16.67 20.33
N GLY A 94 -8.60 -16.36 20.18
CA GLY A 94 -9.69 -17.21 20.67
C GLY A 94 -9.94 -18.46 19.82
N LYS A 95 -10.31 -19.58 20.46
CA LYS A 95 -10.67 -20.84 19.77
C LYS A 95 -11.96 -20.73 18.94
N ALA A 96 -12.91 -19.90 19.37
CA ALA A 96 -14.18 -19.66 18.67
C ALA A 96 -14.12 -18.38 17.84
N LYS A 97 -14.62 -18.46 16.60
CA LYS A 97 -14.73 -17.35 15.65
C LYS A 97 -16.17 -17.24 15.15
N ASN A 98 -16.83 -16.15 15.50
CA ASN A 98 -18.09 -15.74 14.88
C ASN A 98 -18.18 -14.20 14.92
N ASP A 99 -18.99 -13.63 14.04
CA ASP A 99 -19.05 -12.17 13.79
C ASP A 99 -19.52 -11.40 15.04
N ARG A 100 -20.38 -12.03 15.84
CA ARG A 100 -20.82 -11.53 17.16
C ARG A 100 -19.64 -11.39 18.13
N ILE A 101 -18.81 -12.41 18.25
CA ILE A 101 -17.62 -12.36 19.11
C ILE A 101 -16.61 -11.33 18.59
N ASP A 102 -16.46 -11.21 17.28
CA ASP A 102 -15.46 -10.33 16.68
C ASP A 102 -15.82 -8.84 16.87
N SER A 103 -17.07 -8.44 16.66
CA SER A 103 -17.54 -7.08 16.98
C SER A 103 -17.41 -6.72 18.47
N TYR A 104 -17.72 -7.64 19.39
CA TYR A 104 -17.49 -7.45 20.82
C TYR A 104 -16.00 -7.28 21.17
N LYS A 105 -15.12 -8.11 20.60
CA LYS A 105 -13.67 -8.00 20.82
C LYS A 105 -13.14 -6.65 20.33
N ILE A 106 -13.63 -6.17 19.19
CA ILE A 106 -13.29 -4.84 18.67
C ILE A 106 -13.64 -3.80 19.72
N ALA A 107 -14.90 -3.74 20.18
CA ALA A 107 -15.36 -2.77 21.18
C ALA A 107 -14.53 -2.85 22.47
N HIS A 108 -14.25 -4.07 22.93
CA HIS A 108 -13.46 -4.32 24.14
C HIS A 108 -12.00 -3.87 24.01
N LEU A 109 -11.37 -4.04 22.84
CA LEU A 109 -10.02 -3.55 22.58
C LEU A 109 -9.94 -2.02 22.61
N ILE A 110 -10.98 -1.35 22.10
CA ILE A 110 -11.04 0.12 22.13
C ILE A 110 -11.13 0.58 23.58
N ARG A 111 -12.07 0.02 24.35
CA ARG A 111 -12.25 0.32 25.78
C ARG A 111 -10.97 0.09 26.57
N GLY A 112 -10.31 -1.04 26.34
CA GLY A 112 -9.08 -1.44 27.04
C GLY A 112 -7.83 -0.66 26.64
N GLY A 113 -7.91 0.31 25.72
CA GLY A 113 -6.76 1.08 25.26
C GLY A 113 -5.76 0.27 24.42
N ASN A 114 -6.17 -0.91 23.93
CA ASN A 114 -5.32 -1.89 23.25
C ASN A 114 -5.68 -2.05 21.76
N PHE A 115 -6.50 -1.15 21.21
CA PHE A 115 -6.90 -1.18 19.81
C PHE A 115 -5.79 -0.67 18.89
N PRO A 116 -5.20 -1.51 18.02
CA PRO A 116 -4.05 -1.12 17.20
C PRO A 116 -4.49 -0.28 15.99
N LEU A 117 -4.00 0.96 15.90
CA LEU A 117 -4.44 1.90 14.88
C LEU A 117 -3.83 1.64 13.50
N ALA A 118 -4.66 1.76 12.47
CA ALA A 118 -4.32 1.95 11.08
C ALA A 118 -4.63 3.38 10.65
N TYR A 119 -3.99 3.84 9.57
CA TYR A 119 -4.26 5.16 9.02
C TYR A 119 -5.57 5.19 8.25
N VAL A 120 -6.52 5.99 8.74
CA VAL A 120 -7.75 6.36 8.04
C VAL A 120 -7.35 7.30 6.91
N TYR A 121 -7.26 6.77 5.69
CA TYR A 121 -6.84 7.58 4.55
C TYR A 121 -7.94 8.59 4.16
N PRO A 122 -7.63 9.86 3.84
CA PRO A 122 -8.63 10.90 3.54
C PRO A 122 -9.50 10.53 2.33
N SER A 123 -10.82 10.75 2.44
CA SER A 123 -11.82 10.32 1.45
C SER A 123 -11.55 10.91 0.06
N GLU A 124 -11.11 12.16 0.00
CA GLU A 124 -10.81 12.94 -1.20
C GLU A 124 -9.70 12.30 -2.04
N MET A 125 -8.80 11.56 -1.39
CA MET A 125 -7.62 10.98 -2.03
C MET A 125 -7.77 9.47 -2.28
N ARG A 126 -8.75 8.79 -1.66
CA ARG A 126 -8.89 7.32 -1.71
C ARG A 126 -9.03 6.80 -3.14
N SER A 127 -9.91 7.41 -3.93
CA SER A 127 -10.23 6.98 -5.28
C SER A 127 -9.02 7.03 -6.21
N ALA A 128 -8.24 8.11 -6.16
CA ALA A 128 -7.02 8.27 -6.94
C ALA A 128 -5.95 7.24 -6.54
N ARG A 129 -5.75 7.01 -5.24
CA ARG A 129 -4.84 5.97 -4.73
C ARG A 129 -5.28 4.58 -5.20
N ASP A 130 -6.55 4.27 -5.13
CA ASP A 130 -7.07 2.95 -5.49
C ASP A 130 -6.99 2.70 -7.00
N LEU A 131 -7.21 3.72 -7.83
CA LEU A 131 -6.96 3.67 -9.27
C LEU A 131 -5.48 3.39 -9.56
N LEU A 132 -4.55 4.03 -8.84
CA LEU A 132 -3.11 3.78 -9.01
C LEU A 132 -2.69 2.37 -8.57
N ARG A 133 -3.29 1.85 -7.50
CA ARG A 133 -3.11 0.46 -7.07
C ARG A 133 -3.67 -0.52 -8.10
N ARG A 134 -4.84 -0.23 -8.67
CA ARG A 134 -5.46 -1.03 -9.75
C ARG A 134 -4.59 -1.04 -10.99
N ARG A 135 -4.10 0.12 -11.43
CA ARG A 135 -3.10 0.27 -12.51
C ARG A 135 -1.92 -0.66 -12.28
N THR A 136 -1.36 -0.69 -11.07
CA THR A 136 -0.22 -1.57 -10.75
C THR A 136 -0.54 -3.06 -10.92
N ARG A 137 -1.76 -3.49 -10.57
CA ARG A 137 -2.20 -4.89 -10.80
C ARG A 137 -2.30 -5.20 -12.30
N ILE A 138 -2.86 -4.30 -13.10
CA ILE A 138 -2.98 -4.47 -14.56
C ILE A 138 -1.60 -4.53 -15.21
N VAL A 139 -0.64 -3.70 -14.79
CA VAL A 139 0.73 -3.77 -15.28
C VAL A 139 1.39 -5.12 -14.97
N ARG A 140 1.17 -5.67 -13.77
CA ARG A 140 1.70 -6.99 -13.41
C ARG A 140 1.09 -8.09 -14.27
N HIS A 141 -0.23 -8.06 -14.45
CA HIS A 141 -0.90 -8.99 -15.36
C HIS A 141 -0.34 -8.90 -16.78
N GLY A 142 -0.16 -7.69 -17.32
CA GLY A 142 0.50 -7.51 -18.62
C GLY A 142 1.96 -8.00 -18.66
N ALA A 143 2.68 -8.03 -17.53
CA ALA A 143 4.00 -8.64 -17.46
C ALA A 143 3.93 -10.17 -17.44
N ASP A 144 2.92 -10.76 -16.80
CA ASP A 144 2.67 -12.20 -16.78
C ASP A 144 2.37 -12.71 -18.21
N LEU A 145 1.54 -11.98 -18.97
CA LEU A 145 1.29 -12.29 -20.40
C LEU A 145 2.57 -12.24 -21.23
N LYS A 146 3.41 -11.21 -21.04
CA LYS A 146 4.71 -11.11 -21.74
C LYS A 146 5.65 -12.26 -21.38
N ALA A 147 5.65 -12.67 -20.11
CA ALA A 147 6.43 -13.80 -19.65
C ALA A 147 5.91 -15.11 -20.24
N HIS A 148 4.60 -15.28 -20.36
CA HIS A 148 3.99 -16.42 -21.04
C HIS A 148 4.44 -16.48 -22.50
N VAL A 149 4.29 -15.40 -23.29
CA VAL A 149 4.77 -15.33 -24.68
C VAL A 149 6.25 -15.71 -24.80
N LYS A 150 7.10 -15.21 -23.90
CA LYS A 150 8.54 -15.56 -23.88
C LYS A 150 8.77 -17.04 -23.55
N ASN A 151 8.04 -17.57 -22.57
CA ASN A 151 8.19 -18.95 -22.12
C ASN A 151 7.67 -19.95 -23.17
N THR A 152 6.62 -19.61 -23.92
CA THR A 152 6.10 -20.48 -24.99
C THR A 152 7.16 -20.76 -26.05
N THR A 153 8.00 -19.77 -26.40
CA THR A 153 9.15 -20.01 -27.29
C THR A 153 10.07 -21.12 -26.74
N SER A 154 10.37 -21.10 -25.44
CA SER A 154 11.18 -22.16 -24.81
C SER A 154 10.45 -23.50 -24.66
N GLN A 155 9.12 -23.49 -24.48
CA GLN A 155 8.29 -24.69 -24.39
C GLN A 155 8.36 -25.53 -25.66
N TYR A 156 8.44 -24.88 -26.82
CA TYR A 156 8.58 -25.53 -28.12
C TYR A 156 10.03 -25.59 -28.62
N ASN A 157 11.00 -25.37 -27.73
CA ASN A 157 12.44 -25.42 -28.02
C ASN A 157 12.86 -24.53 -29.21
N LEU A 158 12.22 -23.37 -29.35
CA LEU A 158 12.54 -22.36 -30.37
C LEU A 158 13.60 -21.37 -29.86
N PRO A 159 14.33 -20.67 -30.75
CA PRO A 159 15.32 -19.67 -30.35
C PRO A 159 14.69 -18.58 -29.48
N PRO A 160 15.34 -18.19 -28.37
CA PRO A 160 14.79 -17.17 -27.48
C PRO A 160 14.53 -15.87 -28.24
N ASN A 161 13.39 -15.23 -27.98
CA ASN A 161 13.11 -13.90 -28.48
C ASN A 161 13.42 -12.85 -27.39
N ASP A 162 14.17 -11.81 -27.77
CA ASP A 162 14.46 -10.64 -26.91
C ASP A 162 13.56 -9.45 -27.25
N LEU A 163 12.38 -9.75 -27.83
CA LEU A 163 11.43 -8.76 -28.28
C LEU A 163 10.81 -8.03 -27.09
N ASN A 164 10.81 -6.69 -27.17
CA ASN A 164 10.14 -5.87 -26.18
C ASN A 164 8.68 -5.66 -26.60
N LEU A 165 7.81 -6.58 -26.14
CA LEU A 165 6.37 -6.60 -26.41
C LEU A 165 5.59 -5.37 -25.91
N ARG A 166 6.26 -4.36 -25.37
CA ARG A 166 5.71 -3.01 -25.22
C ARG A 166 5.43 -2.37 -26.59
N TYR A 167 6.31 -2.58 -27.56
CA TYR A 167 6.22 -1.91 -28.87
C TYR A 167 5.32 -2.69 -29.84
N PRO A 168 4.52 -2.01 -30.69
CA PRO A 168 3.67 -2.68 -31.68
C PRO A 168 4.44 -3.59 -32.63
N ASN A 169 5.54 -3.11 -33.22
CA ASN A 169 6.37 -3.89 -34.13
C ASN A 169 6.91 -5.20 -33.52
N ALA A 170 7.27 -5.18 -32.24
CA ALA A 170 7.72 -6.37 -31.52
C ALA A 170 6.60 -7.39 -31.31
N ARG A 171 5.35 -6.94 -31.21
CA ARG A 171 4.17 -7.82 -31.11
C ARG A 171 3.82 -8.40 -32.47
N GLU A 172 3.88 -7.59 -33.52
CA GLU A 172 3.67 -8.07 -34.89
C GLU A 172 4.72 -9.10 -35.31
N ALA A 173 5.99 -8.95 -34.89
CA ALA A 173 7.04 -9.95 -35.11
C ALA A 173 6.83 -11.29 -34.36
N MET A 174 5.82 -11.37 -33.49
CA MET A 174 5.38 -12.59 -32.83
C MET A 174 4.16 -13.24 -33.48
N ARG A 175 3.52 -12.55 -34.44
CA ARG A 175 2.50 -13.16 -35.29
C ARG A 175 3.19 -14.11 -36.25
N ASP A 176 2.60 -15.29 -36.45
CA ASP A 176 3.11 -16.36 -37.31
C ASP A 176 4.48 -16.95 -36.90
N ARG A 177 4.77 -16.97 -35.59
CA ARG A 177 6.01 -17.55 -35.06
C ARG A 177 5.92 -19.03 -34.72
N PHE A 178 4.71 -19.56 -34.60
CA PHE A 178 4.45 -20.95 -34.24
C PHE A 178 3.63 -21.61 -35.35
N ASP A 179 4.12 -22.76 -35.84
CA ASP A 179 3.45 -23.50 -36.92
C ASP A 179 2.10 -24.09 -36.47
N ASP A 180 1.97 -24.46 -35.19
CA ASP A 180 0.71 -24.95 -34.63
C ASP A 180 -0.28 -23.81 -34.41
N GLN A 181 -1.44 -23.93 -35.06
CA GLN A 181 -2.50 -22.92 -35.06
C GLN A 181 -3.06 -22.60 -33.65
N PHE A 182 -3.11 -23.57 -32.73
CA PHE A 182 -3.63 -23.34 -31.38
C PHE A 182 -2.60 -22.62 -30.51
N VAL A 183 -1.33 -22.95 -30.68
CA VAL A 183 -0.22 -22.24 -30.02
C VAL A 183 -0.18 -20.80 -30.50
N GLN A 184 -0.21 -20.57 -31.82
CA GLN A 184 -0.20 -19.22 -32.37
C GLN A 184 -1.41 -18.43 -31.87
N ARG A 185 -2.61 -19.02 -31.87
CA ARG A 185 -3.82 -18.35 -31.38
C ARG A 185 -3.74 -17.98 -29.89
N ASN A 186 -3.11 -18.81 -29.07
CA ASN A 186 -2.89 -18.53 -27.65
C ASN A 186 -1.95 -17.32 -27.47
N ILE A 187 -0.88 -17.24 -28.28
CA ILE A 187 0.03 -16.09 -28.29
C ILE A 187 -0.68 -14.83 -28.78
N ASP A 188 -1.46 -14.92 -29.87
CA ASP A 188 -2.19 -13.77 -30.40
C ASP A 188 -3.15 -13.16 -29.36
N LEU A 189 -3.84 -14.00 -28.57
CA LEU A 189 -4.70 -13.55 -27.48
C LEU A 189 -3.93 -12.69 -26.46
N ASP A 190 -2.76 -13.15 -26.03
CA ASP A 190 -1.90 -12.40 -25.11
C ASP A 190 -1.43 -11.08 -25.72
N LEU A 191 -1.01 -11.11 -26.99
CA LEU A 191 -0.54 -9.92 -27.71
C LEU A 191 -1.63 -8.85 -27.84
N ASP A 192 -2.87 -9.26 -28.12
CA ASP A 192 -4.03 -8.37 -28.23
C ASP A 192 -4.41 -7.78 -26.87
N ILE A 193 -4.37 -8.57 -25.80
CA ILE A 193 -4.60 -8.05 -24.43
C ILE A 193 -3.48 -7.08 -24.01
N ILE A 194 -2.22 -7.40 -24.32
CA ILE A 194 -1.07 -6.49 -24.07
C ILE A 194 -1.26 -5.18 -24.86
N ALA A 195 -1.75 -5.24 -26.10
CA ALA A 195 -2.07 -4.07 -26.91
C ALA A 195 -3.05 -3.14 -26.19
N PHE A 196 -4.17 -3.71 -25.76
CA PHE A 196 -5.23 -3.01 -25.08
C PHE A 196 -4.72 -2.38 -23.77
N TYR A 197 -4.00 -3.15 -22.95
CA TYR A 197 -3.44 -2.61 -21.71
C TYR A 197 -2.47 -1.45 -21.95
N ASN A 198 -1.57 -1.53 -22.92
CA ASN A 198 -0.63 -0.43 -23.18
C ASN A 198 -1.36 0.88 -23.54
N HIS A 199 -2.46 0.79 -24.29
CA HIS A 199 -3.31 1.95 -24.62
C HIS A 199 -3.99 2.50 -23.36
N GLU A 200 -4.77 1.67 -22.67
CA GLU A 200 -5.57 2.10 -21.51
C GLU A 200 -4.71 2.59 -20.34
N LEU A 201 -3.58 1.94 -20.07
CA LEU A 201 -2.66 2.37 -19.03
C LEU A 201 -2.11 3.76 -19.30
N SER A 202 -1.78 4.07 -20.57
CA SER A 202 -1.27 5.40 -20.93
C SER A 202 -2.30 6.50 -20.64
N SER A 203 -3.57 6.24 -20.96
CA SER A 203 -4.70 7.12 -20.68
C SER A 203 -4.90 7.32 -19.17
N ILE A 204 -4.97 6.23 -18.39
CA ILE A 204 -5.16 6.26 -16.94
C ILE A 204 -4.00 7.00 -16.25
N GLU A 205 -2.76 6.75 -16.65
CA GLU A 205 -1.61 7.43 -16.06
C GLU A 205 -1.63 8.95 -16.33
N CYS A 206 -2.12 9.37 -17.51
CA CYS A 206 -2.37 10.78 -17.83
C CYS A 206 -3.44 11.41 -16.96
N PHE A 207 -4.56 10.70 -16.81
CA PHE A 207 -5.64 11.13 -15.95
C PHE A 207 -5.18 11.33 -14.50
N ILE A 208 -4.46 10.35 -13.92
CA ILE A 208 -3.98 10.43 -12.53
C ILE A 208 -2.97 11.57 -12.38
N GLU A 209 -2.01 11.72 -13.30
CA GLU A 209 -1.00 12.78 -13.18
C GLU A 209 -1.61 14.18 -13.23
N LYS A 210 -2.60 14.40 -14.10
CA LYS A 210 -3.31 15.68 -14.19
C LYS A 210 -3.96 16.03 -12.84
N HIS A 211 -4.65 15.09 -12.21
CA HIS A 211 -5.29 15.32 -10.91
C HIS A 211 -4.29 15.44 -9.76
N ALA A 212 -3.18 14.69 -9.80
CA ALA A 212 -2.13 14.80 -8.78
C ALA A 212 -1.51 16.19 -8.70
N LYS A 213 -1.37 16.87 -9.85
CA LYS A 213 -0.89 18.26 -9.90
C LYS A 213 -1.84 19.24 -9.20
N HIS A 214 -3.14 18.98 -9.22
CA HIS A 214 -4.14 19.77 -8.51
C HIS A 214 -4.18 19.45 -7.02
N HIS A 215 -4.01 18.18 -6.63
CA HIS A 215 -4.00 17.78 -5.23
C HIS A 215 -2.77 18.28 -4.48
N ASN A 216 -1.58 18.06 -5.04
CA ASN A 216 -0.31 18.44 -4.41
C ASN A 216 0.82 18.52 -5.46
N GLY A 217 0.77 19.57 -6.28
CA GLY A 217 1.76 19.81 -7.35
C GLY A 217 3.17 20.10 -6.82
N SER A 218 3.31 20.72 -5.64
CA SER A 218 4.61 21.00 -5.02
C SER A 218 5.35 19.71 -4.68
N ASP A 219 4.71 18.80 -3.93
CA ASP A 219 5.33 17.53 -3.55
C ASP A 219 5.61 16.66 -4.77
N TYR A 220 4.72 16.68 -5.77
CA TYR A 220 4.99 16.00 -7.04
C TYR A 220 6.26 16.52 -7.71
N HIS A 221 6.44 17.84 -7.81
CA HIS A 221 7.63 18.45 -8.38
C HIS A 221 8.90 18.09 -7.58
N ILE A 222 8.84 18.22 -6.25
CA ILE A 222 9.92 17.84 -5.33
C ILE A 222 10.33 16.38 -5.56
N LEU A 223 9.37 15.46 -5.63
CA LEU A 223 9.65 14.04 -5.86
C LEU A 223 10.34 13.81 -7.21
N THR A 224 9.84 14.44 -8.28
CA THR A 224 10.41 14.29 -9.63
C THR A 224 11.79 14.93 -9.81
N SER A 225 12.23 15.78 -8.87
CA SER A 225 13.60 16.34 -8.88
C SER A 225 14.68 15.29 -8.57
N PHE A 226 14.33 14.18 -7.93
CA PHE A 226 15.26 13.10 -7.62
C PHE A 226 15.51 12.22 -8.87
N PRO A 227 16.76 12.06 -9.34
CA PRO A 227 17.08 11.21 -10.48
C PRO A 227 16.63 9.76 -10.27
N GLY A 228 15.77 9.25 -11.15
CA GLY A 228 15.20 7.91 -11.02
C GLY A 228 13.79 7.87 -10.40
N ILE A 229 13.26 8.99 -9.90
CA ILE A 229 11.83 9.13 -9.59
C ILE A 229 11.10 9.69 -10.82
N GLY A 230 10.59 8.78 -11.64
CA GLY A 230 9.70 9.13 -12.75
C GLY A 230 8.25 9.31 -12.32
N ARG A 231 7.40 9.68 -13.28
CA ARG A 231 5.94 9.91 -13.12
C ARG A 231 5.26 8.93 -12.16
N ILE A 232 5.34 7.62 -12.46
CA ILE A 232 4.60 6.59 -11.71
C ILE A 232 5.13 6.41 -10.29
N LEU A 233 6.44 6.54 -10.10
CA LEU A 233 7.06 6.41 -8.78
C LEU A 233 6.74 7.62 -7.91
N ALA A 234 6.74 8.83 -8.48
CA ALA A 234 6.28 10.05 -7.82
C ALA A 234 4.82 9.92 -7.39
N LEU A 235 3.91 9.53 -8.30
CA LEU A 235 2.49 9.32 -7.99
C LEU A 235 2.30 8.25 -6.91
N THR A 236 3.06 7.15 -6.95
CA THR A 236 2.99 6.08 -5.95
C THR A 236 3.39 6.60 -4.59
N ILE A 237 4.48 7.36 -4.50
CA ILE A 237 4.90 7.97 -3.24
C ILE A 237 3.85 8.95 -2.74
N LEU A 238 3.39 9.87 -3.60
CA LEU A 238 2.41 10.90 -3.25
C LEU A 238 1.14 10.30 -2.64
N TYR A 239 0.51 9.35 -3.32
CA TYR A 239 -0.76 8.78 -2.86
C TYR A 239 -0.61 7.71 -1.76
N GLU A 240 0.53 7.02 -1.65
CA GLU A 240 0.69 6.04 -0.56
C GLU A 240 1.15 6.70 0.75
N VAL A 241 1.88 7.81 0.66
CA VAL A 241 2.31 8.62 1.81
C VAL A 241 1.17 9.52 2.27
N GLY A 242 0.52 10.25 1.37
CA GLY A 242 -0.38 11.34 1.73
C GLY A 242 0.40 12.47 2.40
N ASP A 243 -0.15 13.05 3.47
CA ASP A 243 0.55 14.07 4.25
C ASP A 243 1.81 13.49 4.94
N ILE A 244 2.97 14.08 4.65
CA ILE A 244 4.25 13.71 5.26
C ILE A 244 4.30 14.02 6.76
N ALA A 245 3.55 15.02 7.24
CA ALA A 245 3.55 15.44 8.63
C ALA A 245 2.99 14.38 9.58
N ARG A 246 2.21 13.41 9.07
CA ARG A 246 1.73 12.26 9.86
C ARG A 246 2.86 11.36 10.41
N PHE A 247 4.08 11.52 9.88
CA PHE A 247 5.28 10.79 10.31
C PHE A 247 6.19 11.71 11.14
N ASN A 248 6.13 11.56 12.46
CA ASN A 248 6.93 12.35 13.42
C ASN A 248 8.44 12.23 13.13
N THR A 249 8.89 11.01 12.87
CA THR A 249 10.31 10.70 12.63
C THR A 249 10.54 10.05 11.27
N VAL A 250 11.77 10.17 10.77
CA VAL A 250 12.20 9.47 9.55
C VAL A 250 12.17 7.95 9.74
N GLN A 251 12.36 7.46 10.96
CA GLN A 251 12.28 6.04 11.31
C GLN A 251 10.86 5.50 11.15
N ASP A 252 9.84 6.26 11.58
CA ASP A 252 8.42 5.90 11.38
C ASP A 252 8.10 5.80 9.88
N PHE A 253 8.57 6.76 9.09
CA PHE A 253 8.41 6.76 7.64
C PHE A 253 9.11 5.56 6.99
N ALA A 254 10.38 5.32 7.33
CA ALA A 254 11.15 4.20 6.78
C ALA A 254 10.57 2.83 7.18
N SER A 255 10.02 2.72 8.40
CA SER A 255 9.26 1.57 8.88
C SER A 255 8.01 1.34 8.05
N TYR A 256 7.20 2.40 7.85
CA TYR A 256 6.01 2.33 7.00
C TYR A 256 6.34 1.93 5.57
N CYS A 257 7.46 2.40 5.00
CA CYS A 257 7.90 2.04 3.65
C CYS A 257 8.55 0.65 3.54
N ARG A 258 8.66 -0.11 4.64
CA ARG A 258 9.39 -1.40 4.74
C ARG A 258 10.87 -1.31 4.33
N LEU A 259 11.50 -0.18 4.62
CA LEU A 259 12.90 0.09 4.29
C LEU A 259 13.88 -0.32 5.40
N ILE A 260 13.36 -0.57 6.60
CA ILE A 260 14.12 -1.09 7.74
C ILE A 260 13.83 -2.58 7.92
N LYS A 261 14.77 -3.27 8.58
CA LYS A 261 14.58 -4.65 9.04
C LYS A 261 14.48 -4.64 10.55
N CYS A 262 13.43 -5.23 11.09
CA CYS A 262 13.29 -5.44 12.53
C CYS A 262 14.00 -6.74 12.90
N LYS A 263 15.01 -6.66 13.77
CA LYS A 263 15.64 -7.86 14.33
C LYS A 263 14.66 -8.55 15.28
N ALA A 264 14.60 -9.87 15.22
CA ALA A 264 13.88 -10.69 16.17
C ALA A 264 14.88 -11.23 17.19
N GLU A 265 14.87 -10.69 18.40
CA GLU A 265 15.81 -11.06 19.46
C GLU A 265 15.01 -11.40 20.73
N SER A 266 15.37 -12.48 21.42
CA SER A 266 14.82 -12.86 22.73
C SER A 266 15.91 -13.48 23.58
N ALA A 267 16.01 -13.06 24.85
CA ALA A 267 17.03 -13.51 25.80
C ALA A 267 18.46 -13.50 25.20
N GLY A 268 18.81 -12.48 24.42
CA GLY A 268 20.12 -12.34 23.76
C GLY A 268 20.33 -13.21 22.51
N LYS A 269 19.38 -14.08 22.13
CA LYS A 269 19.44 -14.90 20.90
C LYS A 269 18.77 -14.17 19.75
N SER A 270 19.44 -14.12 18.59
CA SER A 270 18.88 -13.56 17.35
C SER A 270 18.24 -14.65 16.49
N TYR A 271 16.97 -14.47 16.14
CA TYR A 271 16.16 -15.35 15.28
C TYR A 271 16.02 -14.79 13.86
N GLY A 272 16.88 -13.85 13.47
CA GLY A 272 16.82 -13.17 12.17
C GLY A 272 15.89 -11.96 12.18
N THR A 273 14.96 -11.88 11.23
CA THR A 273 14.09 -10.71 11.02
C THR A 273 12.63 -11.10 10.88
N GLN A 274 11.74 -10.31 11.47
CA GLN A 274 10.29 -10.52 11.43
C GLN A 274 9.55 -9.28 10.88
N GLY A 275 8.26 -9.43 10.61
CA GLY A 275 7.41 -8.30 10.20
C GLY A 275 7.48 -7.92 8.72
N ASN A 276 7.95 -8.81 7.85
CA ASN A 276 8.12 -8.53 6.40
C ASN A 276 6.82 -8.11 5.68
N LYS A 277 5.66 -8.42 6.26
CA LYS A 277 4.33 -8.08 5.75
C LYS A 277 3.75 -6.79 6.36
N ILE A 278 4.39 -6.19 7.35
CA ILE A 278 3.94 -4.96 8.03
C ILE A 278 4.43 -3.73 7.24
N GLY A 279 3.60 -2.70 7.14
CA GLY A 279 3.88 -1.48 6.37
C GLY A 279 3.33 -1.54 4.94
N ASN A 280 3.75 -0.62 4.08
CA ASN A 280 3.22 -0.41 2.75
C ASN A 280 4.04 -1.11 1.66
N ALA A 281 3.44 -2.12 1.02
CA ALA A 281 4.10 -2.90 -0.04
C ALA A 281 4.33 -2.10 -1.34
N HIS A 282 3.48 -1.11 -1.65
CA HIS A 282 3.62 -0.26 -2.83
C HIS A 282 4.84 0.65 -2.69
N LEU A 283 5.05 1.25 -1.51
CA LEU A 283 6.24 2.05 -1.22
C LEU A 283 7.51 1.18 -1.19
N LYS A 284 7.43 -0.04 -0.65
CA LYS A 284 8.57 -0.97 -0.70
C LYS A 284 9.04 -1.25 -2.12
N TRP A 285 8.08 -1.53 -3.02
CA TRP A 285 8.36 -1.69 -4.44
C TRP A 285 8.95 -0.40 -5.03
N ALA A 286 8.28 0.74 -4.83
CA ALA A 286 8.70 2.03 -5.41
C ALA A 286 10.14 2.40 -5.04
N PHE A 287 10.50 2.38 -3.76
CA PHE A 287 11.86 2.69 -3.32
C PHE A 287 12.90 1.67 -3.78
N GLY A 288 12.51 0.41 -3.98
CA GLY A 288 13.37 -0.60 -4.60
C GLY A 288 13.69 -0.26 -6.06
N GLU A 289 12.68 0.11 -6.84
CA GLU A 289 12.85 0.56 -8.23
C GLU A 289 13.70 1.82 -8.32
N ILE A 290 13.41 2.82 -7.47
CA ILE A 290 14.16 4.09 -7.45
C ILE A 290 15.65 3.83 -7.18
N ALA A 291 15.98 2.94 -6.25
CA ALA A 291 17.37 2.61 -5.96
C ALA A 291 18.10 2.01 -7.18
N VAL A 292 17.42 1.22 -8.01
CA VAL A 292 18.00 0.64 -9.24
C VAL A 292 18.08 1.70 -10.34
N LEU A 293 17.03 2.51 -10.51
CA LEU A 293 16.97 3.56 -11.53
C LEU A 293 17.99 4.67 -11.27
N TYR A 294 18.20 5.05 -10.01
CA TYR A 294 19.20 6.05 -9.61
C TYR A 294 20.62 5.67 -10.02
N LEU A 295 20.93 4.38 -10.13
CA LEU A 295 22.25 3.89 -10.55
C LEU A 295 22.46 3.98 -12.07
N ARG A 296 21.39 4.11 -12.85
CA ARG A 296 21.48 4.19 -14.32
C ARG A 296 22.08 5.54 -14.71
N GLY A 297 23.21 5.51 -15.40
CA GLY A 297 23.91 6.73 -15.83
C GLY A 297 24.56 7.55 -14.70
N ASN A 298 24.62 7.06 -13.46
CA ASN A 298 25.23 7.77 -12.33
C ASN A 298 26.42 7.02 -11.75
N ASP A 299 27.63 7.39 -12.17
CA ASP A 299 28.85 6.68 -11.75
C ASP A 299 29.22 6.94 -10.29
N LYS A 300 28.87 8.10 -9.73
CA LYS A 300 29.07 8.38 -8.30
C LYS A 300 28.19 7.48 -7.43
N ALA A 301 26.93 7.28 -7.83
CA ALA A 301 26.01 6.36 -7.17
C ALA A 301 26.46 4.90 -7.27
N LYS A 302 26.96 4.48 -8.45
CA LYS A 302 27.57 3.15 -8.62
C LYS A 302 28.78 2.96 -7.72
N ALA A 303 29.68 3.95 -7.65
CA ALA A 303 30.84 3.91 -6.76
C ALA A 303 30.42 3.80 -5.27
N HIS A 304 29.37 4.52 -4.86
CA HIS A 304 28.81 4.38 -3.51
C HIS A 304 28.26 2.98 -3.26
N LEU A 305 27.53 2.39 -4.21
CA LEU A 305 27.02 1.03 -4.09
C LEU A 305 28.16 0.00 -4.01
N LEU A 306 29.22 0.15 -4.82
CA LEU A 306 30.39 -0.72 -4.78
C LEU A 306 31.08 -0.68 -3.41
N LYS A 307 31.17 0.50 -2.78
CA LYS A 307 31.68 0.63 -1.39
C LYS A 307 30.83 -0.17 -0.40
N LEU A 308 29.50 -0.14 -0.53
CA LEU A 308 28.62 -0.98 0.30
C LEU A 308 28.82 -2.46 0.03
N GLN A 309 28.98 -2.86 -1.23
CA GLN A 309 29.16 -4.26 -1.63
C GLN A 309 30.44 -4.90 -1.08
N LYS A 310 31.48 -4.11 -0.76
CA LYS A 310 32.66 -4.61 -0.04
C LYS A 310 32.34 -5.21 1.33
N ARG A 311 31.20 -4.85 1.93
CA ARG A 311 30.79 -5.26 3.29
C ARG A 311 29.53 -6.12 3.31
N MET A 312 28.81 -6.23 2.20
CA MET A 312 27.53 -6.95 2.14
C MET A 312 27.16 -7.38 0.72
N SER A 313 26.25 -8.35 0.59
CA SER A 313 25.77 -8.80 -0.71
C SER A 313 25.09 -7.68 -1.51
N LYS A 314 25.08 -7.79 -2.84
CA LYS A 314 24.42 -6.83 -3.75
C LYS A 314 22.98 -6.52 -3.34
N ALA A 315 22.21 -7.53 -2.96
CA ALA A 315 20.82 -7.36 -2.51
C ALA A 315 20.73 -6.53 -1.22
N LYS A 316 21.62 -6.76 -0.25
CA LYS A 316 21.70 -5.96 0.99
C LYS A 316 22.12 -4.53 0.68
N ALA A 317 23.10 -4.33 -0.21
CA ALA A 317 23.56 -3.01 -0.63
C ALA A 317 22.45 -2.19 -1.31
N LEU A 318 21.67 -2.80 -2.20
CA LEU A 318 20.50 -2.16 -2.81
C LEU A 318 19.42 -1.82 -1.77
N SER A 319 19.17 -2.70 -0.80
CA SER A 319 18.22 -2.40 0.29
C SER A 319 18.70 -1.23 1.16
N ALA A 320 20.00 -1.12 1.42
CA ALA A 320 20.58 0.01 2.14
C ALA A 320 20.48 1.31 1.33
N LEU A 321 20.71 1.26 0.03
CA LEU A 321 20.50 2.39 -0.88
C LEU A 321 19.03 2.82 -0.90
N ALA A 322 18.09 1.88 -1.03
CA ALA A 322 16.65 2.18 -0.98
C ALA A 322 16.23 2.84 0.35
N HIS A 323 16.79 2.39 1.47
CA HIS A 323 16.59 3.04 2.76
C HIS A 323 17.14 4.47 2.77
N LYS A 324 18.34 4.69 2.21
CA LYS A 324 18.92 6.03 2.08
C LYS A 324 18.06 6.96 1.21
N VAL A 325 17.54 6.45 0.09
CA VAL A 325 16.58 7.18 -0.78
C VAL A 325 15.31 7.53 0.01
N GLY A 326 14.73 6.58 0.75
CA GLY A 326 13.55 6.86 1.58
C GLY A 326 13.77 7.95 2.62
N ARG A 327 14.93 7.94 3.30
CA ARG A 327 15.31 9.03 4.22
C ARG A 327 15.43 10.37 3.51
N CYS A 328 16.02 10.39 2.30
CA CYS A 328 16.13 11.60 1.50
C CYS A 328 14.75 12.15 1.13
N VAL A 329 13.86 11.31 0.59
CA VAL A 329 12.50 11.68 0.21
C VAL A 329 11.72 12.23 1.41
N TYR A 330 11.83 11.61 2.59
CA TYR A 330 11.23 12.14 3.81
C TYR A 330 11.63 13.58 4.09
N TYR A 331 12.93 13.89 4.07
CA TYR A 331 13.41 15.25 4.32
C TYR A 331 13.16 16.22 3.18
N MET A 332 13.11 15.75 1.93
CA MET A 332 12.71 16.56 0.78
C MET A 332 11.27 17.06 0.93
N LEU A 333 10.34 16.15 1.24
CA LEU A 333 8.94 16.48 1.48
C LEU A 333 8.75 17.32 2.76
N LYS A 334 9.37 16.91 3.87
CA LYS A 334 9.21 17.62 5.15
C LYS A 334 9.77 19.05 5.14
N ASN A 335 10.89 19.27 4.44
CA ASN A 335 11.53 20.58 4.38
C ASN A 335 11.14 21.37 3.12
N GLN A 336 10.27 20.82 2.27
CA GLN A 336 9.88 21.40 0.98
C GLN A 336 11.11 21.79 0.12
N LYS A 337 12.04 20.86 -0.06
CA LYS A 337 13.30 21.05 -0.80
C LYS A 337 13.48 20.01 -1.90
N VAL A 338 13.91 20.48 -3.06
CA VAL A 338 14.34 19.63 -4.18
C VAL A 338 15.61 18.84 -3.84
N PHE A 339 15.88 17.82 -4.65
CA PHE A 339 17.01 16.91 -4.45
C PHE A 339 18.38 17.62 -4.54
N ASP A 340 19.27 17.31 -3.60
CA ASP A 340 20.67 17.73 -3.60
C ASP A 340 21.58 16.48 -3.59
N GLU A 341 22.22 16.20 -4.72
CA GLU A 341 23.09 15.04 -4.88
C GLU A 341 24.33 15.11 -3.98
N LYS A 342 24.92 16.30 -3.79
CA LYS A 342 26.14 16.45 -2.99
C LYS A 342 25.86 16.05 -1.55
N ARG A 343 24.77 16.58 -0.98
CA ARG A 343 24.31 16.23 0.36
C ARG A 343 23.93 14.76 0.45
N PHE A 344 23.22 14.23 -0.55
CA PHE A 344 22.82 12.83 -0.57
C PHE A 344 24.02 11.88 -0.55
N LEU A 345 25.08 12.15 -1.31
CA LEU A 345 26.25 11.27 -1.36
C LEU A 345 27.20 11.44 -0.16
N ALA A 346 27.25 12.63 0.44
CA ALA A 346 28.15 12.95 1.57
C ALA A 346 27.86 12.15 2.84
N GLY A 347 26.59 11.81 3.13
CA GLY A 347 26.22 10.99 4.30
C GLY A 347 25.00 11.52 5.03
#